data_AF-A0A292SF14-F1
#
_entry.id   AF-A0A292SF14-F1
#
_cell.length_a   1.000
_cell.length_b   1.000
_cell.length_c   1.000
_cell.angle_alpha   90.00
_cell.angle_beta   90.00
_cell.angle_gamma   90.00
#
_symmetry.space_group_name_H-M   'P 1'
#
loop_
_entity.id
_entity.type
_entity.pdbx_description
1 polymer ?
#
loop_
_entity_poly.entity_id
_entity_poly.type
_entity_poly.pdbx_seq_one_letter_code
_entity_poly.pdbx_strand_id
1 'polypeptide(L)'
;MSEIEYGDSKEWFKASPQYDDEGNVDYDAQGKVTKEFFMTYLAPYFKYTNITEGRNTVDEEGNKKGTTTTVYLADGTYFSFNNGACMDFAFDTNGNKKPNEFGRDKFAFLMCFSESTRLYHCGSNQKAFCAYGSAQNADNTREKRLADCKKSGYWCSGLLLMDNFEFKYDYPYKL
;
A
#
# COMPACT_ATOMS: atom_id res chain seq x y z
N MET A 1 -11.67 16.18 -6.34
CA MET A 1 -10.64 15.42 -5.61
C MET A 1 -11.19 15.12 -4.23
N SER A 2 -10.89 13.95 -3.67
CA SER A 2 -11.54 13.47 -2.45
C SER A 2 -11.44 14.47 -1.28
N GLU A 3 -10.32 15.17 -1.16
CA GLU A 3 -10.13 16.17 -0.11
C GLU A 3 -11.06 17.39 -0.19
N ILE A 4 -11.71 17.64 -1.34
CA ILE A 4 -12.74 18.68 -1.46
C ILE A 4 -14.02 18.27 -0.73
N GLU A 5 -14.32 16.97 -0.72
CA GLU A 5 -15.55 16.42 -0.13
C GLU A 5 -15.33 15.99 1.32
N TYR A 6 -14.19 15.38 1.61
CA TYR A 6 -13.88 14.76 2.90
C TYR A 6 -12.86 15.54 3.74
N GLY A 7 -12.39 16.70 3.26
CA GLY A 7 -11.35 17.48 3.93
C GLY A 7 -9.95 16.90 3.78
N ASP A 8 -8.99 17.46 4.52
CA ASP A 8 -7.58 17.07 4.50
C ASP A 8 -7.41 15.55 4.73
N SER A 9 -6.66 14.87 3.86
CA SER A 9 -6.45 13.42 3.92
C SER A 9 -5.84 12.90 5.22
N LYS A 10 -5.21 13.77 6.02
CA LYS A 10 -4.74 13.42 7.38
C LYS A 10 -5.86 13.15 8.37
N GLU A 11 -7.06 13.70 8.11
CA GLU A 11 -8.24 13.61 8.97
C GLU A 11 -9.25 12.57 8.45
N TRP A 12 -8.95 11.88 7.34
CA TRP A 12 -9.80 10.81 6.84
C TRP A 12 -9.88 9.67 7.83
N PHE A 13 -11.06 9.07 7.92
CA PHE A 13 -11.32 7.96 8.81
C PHE A 13 -10.86 6.63 8.23
N LYS A 14 -10.18 5.85 9.07
CA LYS A 14 -9.83 4.44 8.84
C LYS A 14 -10.12 3.68 10.14
N ALA A 15 -10.85 2.58 10.06
CA ALA A 15 -11.06 1.70 11.21
C ALA A 15 -9.74 1.02 11.65
N SER A 16 -9.62 0.67 12.93
CA SER A 16 -8.46 -0.07 13.46
C SER A 16 -8.28 -1.43 12.75
N PRO A 17 -7.09 -2.05 12.81
CA PRO A 17 -6.91 -3.43 12.36
C PRO A 17 -7.91 -4.37 13.04
N GLN A 18 -8.48 -5.29 12.27
CA GLN A 18 -9.50 -6.23 12.71
C GLN A 18 -8.87 -7.57 13.08
N TYR A 19 -9.33 -8.13 14.19
CA TYR A 19 -8.85 -9.40 14.74
C TYR A 19 -10.03 -10.31 15.07
N ASP A 20 -9.83 -11.63 14.97
CA ASP A 20 -10.79 -12.64 15.40
C ASP A 20 -10.75 -12.82 16.93
N ASP A 21 -11.66 -13.65 17.46
CA ASP A 21 -11.76 -13.92 18.90
C ASP A 21 -10.51 -14.62 19.48
N GLU A 22 -9.65 -15.18 18.62
CA GLU A 22 -8.37 -15.80 18.99
C GLU A 22 -7.20 -14.79 18.94
N GLY A 23 -7.45 -13.54 18.53
CA GLY A 23 -6.45 -12.49 18.39
C GLY A 23 -5.64 -12.56 17.08
N ASN A 24 -6.03 -13.42 16.14
CA ASN A 24 -5.43 -13.46 14.80
C ASN A 24 -6.06 -12.40 13.91
N VAL A 25 -5.39 -12.03 12.81
CA VAL A 25 -5.96 -11.09 11.84
C VAL A 25 -7.21 -11.70 11.21
N ASP A 26 -8.34 -10.99 11.29
CA ASP A 26 -9.58 -11.39 10.61
C ASP A 26 -9.61 -10.79 9.21
N TYR A 27 -9.19 -11.55 8.20
CA TYR A 27 -9.08 -11.06 6.84
C TYR A 27 -10.44 -10.73 6.19
N ASP A 28 -11.53 -11.38 6.60
CA ASP A 28 -12.87 -11.03 6.13
C ASP A 28 -13.30 -9.65 6.67
N ALA A 29 -13.05 -9.36 7.94
CA ALA A 29 -13.31 -8.05 8.52
C ALA A 29 -12.37 -6.96 7.97
N GLN A 30 -11.07 -7.27 7.82
CA GLN A 30 -10.11 -6.37 7.15
C GLN A 30 -10.53 -6.07 5.71
N GLY A 31 -11.08 -7.07 5.01
CA GLY A 31 -11.58 -6.95 3.64
C GLY A 31 -12.68 -5.89 3.51
N LYS A 32 -13.64 -5.89 4.45
CA LYS A 32 -14.72 -4.90 4.52
C LYS A 32 -14.18 -3.48 4.75
N VAL A 33 -13.30 -3.31 5.74
CA VAL A 33 -12.70 -1.99 6.06
C VAL A 33 -11.96 -1.40 4.87
N THR A 34 -11.12 -2.20 4.22
CA THR A 34 -10.31 -1.73 3.08
C THR A 34 -11.17 -1.43 1.85
N LYS A 35 -12.21 -2.23 1.59
CA LYS A 35 -13.18 -1.93 0.52
C LYS A 35 -13.94 -0.64 0.81
N GLU A 36 -14.45 -0.46 2.02
CA GLU A 36 -15.19 0.74 2.41
C GLU A 36 -14.33 2.00 2.29
N PHE A 37 -13.07 1.93 2.72
CA PHE A 37 -12.10 3.00 2.54
C PHE A 37 -11.91 3.37 1.06
N PHE A 38 -11.68 2.37 0.19
CA PHE A 38 -11.57 2.62 -1.25
C PHE A 38 -12.85 3.25 -1.81
N MET A 39 -14.02 2.69 -1.50
CA MET A 39 -15.30 3.16 -2.01
C MET A 39 -15.60 4.61 -1.61
N THR A 40 -15.22 4.99 -0.39
CA THR A 40 -15.46 6.33 0.15
C THR A 40 -14.51 7.35 -0.47
N TYR A 41 -13.21 7.10 -0.39
CA TYR A 41 -12.23 8.14 -0.66
C TYR A 41 -11.62 8.10 -2.06
N LEU A 42 -11.62 6.94 -2.72
CA LEU A 42 -10.84 6.71 -3.94
C LEU A 42 -11.72 6.37 -5.15
N ALA A 43 -12.75 5.55 -4.98
CA ALA A 43 -13.57 5.02 -6.08
C ALA A 43 -14.11 6.08 -7.05
N PRO A 44 -14.58 7.29 -6.61
CA PRO A 44 -15.03 8.32 -7.55
C PRO A 44 -13.95 8.82 -8.53
N TYR A 45 -12.67 8.55 -8.23
CA TYR A 45 -11.51 9.05 -8.96
C TYR A 45 -10.81 7.96 -9.78
N PHE A 46 -11.28 6.72 -9.72
CA PHE A 46 -10.71 5.59 -10.47
C PHE A 46 -11.77 4.91 -11.33
N LYS A 47 -11.38 4.53 -12.55
CA LYS A 47 -12.15 3.58 -13.35
C LYS A 47 -11.71 2.17 -12.94
N TYR A 48 -12.59 1.44 -12.27
CA TYR A 48 -12.32 0.07 -11.82
C TYR A 48 -13.34 -0.90 -12.41
N THR A 49 -12.92 -2.16 -12.57
CA THR A 49 -13.71 -3.23 -13.19
C THR A 49 -14.19 -4.24 -12.17
N ASN A 50 -13.42 -4.47 -11.10
CA ASN A 50 -13.76 -5.44 -10.07
C ASN A 50 -13.09 -5.10 -8.74
N ILE A 51 -13.70 -5.54 -7.64
CA ILE A 51 -13.12 -5.52 -6.30
C ILE A 51 -13.25 -6.94 -5.72
N THR A 52 -12.12 -7.55 -5.38
CA THR A 52 -12.07 -8.79 -4.63
C THR A 52 -11.77 -8.45 -3.18
N GLU A 53 -12.70 -8.70 -2.27
CA GLU A 53 -12.48 -8.48 -0.84
C GLU A 53 -11.47 -9.47 -0.26
N GLY A 54 -10.68 -9.00 0.72
CA GLY A 54 -9.85 -9.87 1.55
C GLY A 54 -10.71 -10.90 2.29
N ARG A 55 -10.20 -12.12 2.43
CA ARG A 55 -10.89 -13.24 3.08
C ARG A 55 -9.93 -14.10 3.86
N ASN A 56 -10.41 -14.71 4.93
CA ASN A 56 -9.67 -15.77 5.62
C ASN A 56 -9.56 -16.98 4.68
N THR A 57 -8.38 -17.58 4.66
CA THR A 57 -8.07 -18.79 3.88
C THR A 57 -7.36 -19.79 4.77
N VAL A 58 -7.27 -21.02 4.29
CA VAL A 58 -6.52 -22.08 4.95
C VAL A 58 -5.57 -22.65 3.90
N ASP A 59 -4.29 -22.78 4.23
CA ASP A 59 -3.33 -23.41 3.33
C ASP A 59 -3.43 -24.94 3.36
N GLU A 60 -2.64 -25.59 2.50
CA GLU A 60 -2.63 -27.05 2.36
C GLU A 60 -2.24 -27.78 3.66
N GLU A 61 -1.57 -27.11 4.57
CA GLU A 61 -1.14 -27.63 5.88
C GLU A 61 -2.16 -27.35 7.00
N GLY A 62 -3.27 -26.69 6.69
CA GLY A 62 -4.31 -26.35 7.67
C GLY A 62 -4.06 -25.04 8.43
N ASN A 63 -3.03 -24.26 8.07
CA ASN A 63 -2.75 -23.00 8.75
C ASN A 63 -3.70 -21.90 8.26
N LYS A 64 -4.27 -21.16 9.21
CA LYS A 64 -5.05 -19.95 8.90
C LYS A 64 -4.17 -18.91 8.22
N LYS A 65 -4.61 -18.42 7.08
CA LYS A 65 -4.02 -17.33 6.28
C LYS A 65 -5.13 -16.39 5.82
N GLY A 66 -4.79 -15.43 4.98
CA GLY A 66 -5.82 -14.72 4.24
C GLY A 66 -5.29 -13.90 3.10
N THR A 67 -6.23 -13.37 2.34
CA THR A 67 -5.98 -12.50 1.19
C THR A 67 -6.28 -11.04 1.54
N THR A 68 -5.65 -10.13 0.81
CA THR A 68 -5.93 -8.70 0.90
C THR A 68 -6.99 -8.28 -0.11
N THR A 69 -7.69 -7.17 0.17
CA THR A 69 -8.62 -6.59 -0.80
C THR A 69 -7.87 -6.12 -2.04
N THR A 70 -8.33 -6.51 -3.21
CA THR A 70 -7.74 -6.13 -4.50
C THR A 70 -8.75 -5.37 -5.35
N VAL A 71 -8.37 -4.21 -5.87
CA VAL A 71 -9.17 -3.37 -6.76
C VAL A 71 -8.52 -3.38 -8.14
N TYR A 72 -9.21 -3.96 -9.12
CA TYR A 72 -8.75 -4.04 -10.50
C TYR A 72 -9.20 -2.82 -11.29
N LEU A 73 -8.25 -2.11 -11.89
CA LEU A 73 -8.50 -0.91 -12.68
C LEU A 73 -8.83 -1.25 -14.14
N ALA A 74 -9.46 -0.31 -14.84
CA ALA A 74 -9.88 -0.49 -16.24
C ALA A 74 -8.70 -0.54 -17.24
N ASP A 75 -7.51 -0.09 -16.84
CA ASP A 75 -6.28 -0.16 -17.62
C ASP A 75 -5.51 -1.49 -17.44
N GLY A 76 -6.03 -2.38 -16.58
CA GLY A 76 -5.43 -3.68 -16.29
C GLY A 76 -4.47 -3.68 -15.10
N THR A 77 -4.19 -2.53 -14.48
CA THR A 77 -3.44 -2.44 -13.21
C THR A 77 -4.31 -2.80 -12.01
N TYR A 78 -3.72 -2.97 -10.82
CA TYR A 78 -4.52 -3.14 -9.61
C TYR A 78 -3.86 -2.51 -8.37
N PHE A 79 -4.69 -2.18 -7.39
CA PHE A 79 -4.25 -1.94 -6.01
C PHE A 79 -4.58 -3.15 -5.15
N SER A 80 -3.69 -3.54 -4.24
CA SER A 80 -4.03 -4.41 -3.12
C SER A 80 -3.87 -3.67 -1.80
N PHE A 81 -4.86 -3.77 -0.92
CA PHE A 81 -4.98 -2.98 0.30
C PHE A 81 -4.83 -3.85 1.55
N ASN A 82 -4.12 -3.34 2.54
CA ASN A 82 -4.02 -3.92 3.87
C ASN A 82 -4.36 -2.89 4.94
N ASN A 83 -5.21 -3.28 5.89
CA ASN A 83 -5.63 -2.44 7.00
C ASN A 83 -4.64 -2.59 8.18
N GLY A 84 -3.47 -1.97 8.05
CA GLY A 84 -2.40 -1.97 9.05
C GLY A 84 -2.46 -0.76 9.99
N ALA A 85 -1.29 -0.36 10.50
CA ALA A 85 -1.13 0.90 11.25
C ALA A 85 -1.46 2.13 10.37
N CYS A 86 -1.14 2.02 9.08
CA CYS A 86 -1.62 2.88 8.01
C CYS A 86 -2.57 2.09 7.12
N MET A 87 -3.26 2.74 6.17
CA MET A 87 -3.80 2.03 5.02
C MET A 87 -2.64 1.74 4.08
N ASP A 88 -2.17 0.50 4.08
CA ASP A 88 -1.08 0.09 3.21
C ASP A 88 -1.68 -0.32 1.87
N PHE A 89 -1.04 0.06 0.77
CA PHE A 89 -1.42 -0.47 -0.54
C PHE A 89 -0.23 -0.74 -1.42
N ALA A 90 -0.30 -1.85 -2.14
CA ALA A 90 0.60 -2.15 -3.23
C ALA A 90 -0.10 -1.82 -4.55
N PHE A 91 0.54 -1.01 -5.39
CA PHE A 91 0.10 -0.77 -6.76
C PHE A 91 0.89 -1.68 -7.70
N ASP A 92 0.19 -2.47 -8.51
CA ASP A 92 0.76 -3.32 -9.53
C ASP A 92 0.51 -2.72 -10.93
N THR A 93 1.59 -2.34 -11.61
CA THR A 93 1.55 -1.67 -12.92
C THR A 93 1.34 -2.64 -14.09
N ASN A 94 1.45 -3.95 -13.87
CA ASN A 94 1.37 -4.97 -14.92
C ASN A 94 0.16 -5.90 -14.76
N GLY A 95 -0.66 -5.68 -13.73
CA GLY A 95 -1.86 -6.45 -13.48
C GLY A 95 -1.51 -7.88 -13.04
N ASN A 96 -2.31 -8.87 -13.45
CA ASN A 96 -2.00 -10.27 -13.11
C ASN A 96 -0.83 -10.86 -13.94
N LYS A 97 -0.24 -10.09 -14.85
CA LYS A 97 0.86 -10.58 -15.70
C LYS A 97 2.14 -10.65 -14.88
N LYS A 98 2.73 -11.84 -14.82
CA LYS A 98 4.03 -12.08 -14.17
C LYS A 98 5.08 -11.02 -14.55
N PRO A 99 5.97 -10.67 -13.62
CA PRO A 99 6.27 -11.41 -12.38
C PRO A 99 5.36 -11.17 -11.16
N ASN A 100 4.72 -10.00 -11.02
CA ASN A 100 4.04 -9.56 -9.79
C ASN A 100 4.99 -9.50 -8.58
N GLU A 101 6.15 -8.85 -8.77
CA GLU A 101 7.26 -8.70 -7.85
C GLU A 101 7.40 -7.24 -7.37
N PHE A 102 7.58 -7.06 -6.06
CA PHE A 102 7.88 -5.75 -5.51
C PHE A 102 9.17 -5.18 -6.10
N GLY A 103 9.17 -3.89 -6.42
CA GLY A 103 10.30 -3.21 -7.04
C GLY A 103 10.46 -3.44 -8.54
N ARG A 104 9.58 -4.24 -9.18
CA ARG A 104 9.60 -4.41 -10.63
C ARG A 104 8.29 -3.96 -11.26
N ASP A 105 7.19 -4.56 -10.85
CA ASP A 105 5.83 -4.16 -11.25
C ASP A 105 4.93 -3.86 -10.05
N LYS A 106 5.33 -4.23 -8.82
CA LYS A 106 4.61 -3.86 -7.59
C LYS A 106 5.33 -2.80 -6.76
N PHE A 107 4.58 -1.82 -6.28
CA PHE A 107 5.10 -0.69 -5.51
C PHE A 107 4.26 -0.43 -4.26
N ALA A 108 4.90 -0.44 -3.09
CA ALA A 108 4.25 -0.26 -1.80
C ALA A 108 4.15 1.22 -1.38
N PHE A 109 2.98 1.63 -0.94
CA PHE A 109 2.66 2.96 -0.45
C PHE A 109 1.83 2.88 0.84
N LEU A 110 1.78 4.01 1.55
CA LEU A 110 1.12 4.13 2.84
C LEU A 110 0.25 5.39 2.85
N MET A 111 -0.93 5.28 3.46
CA MET A 111 -1.72 6.43 3.93
C MET A 111 -1.94 6.36 5.43
N CYS A 112 -1.36 7.31 6.17
CA CYS A 112 -1.29 7.31 7.62
C CYS A 112 -2.12 8.46 8.22
N PHE A 113 -2.99 8.14 9.18
CA PHE A 113 -4.04 9.04 9.69
C PHE A 113 -3.78 9.54 11.12
N SER A 114 -2.82 8.95 11.85
CA SER A 114 -2.36 9.51 13.13
C SER A 114 -1.06 10.28 12.95
N GLU A 115 -0.83 11.30 13.78
CA GLU A 115 0.44 12.03 13.78
C GLU A 115 1.63 11.09 14.04
N SER A 116 1.50 10.15 14.98
CA SER A 116 2.56 9.20 15.30
C SER A 116 2.95 8.31 14.11
N THR A 117 1.97 7.78 13.38
CA THR A 117 2.23 6.94 12.20
C THR A 117 2.78 7.76 11.03
N ARG A 118 2.31 9.00 10.84
CA ARG A 118 2.86 9.92 9.83
C ARG A 118 4.31 10.29 10.11
N LEU A 119 4.66 10.65 11.35
CA LEU A 119 6.03 10.94 11.72
C LEU A 119 6.94 9.72 11.51
N TYR A 120 6.48 8.53 11.91
CA TYR A 120 7.29 7.30 11.78
C TYR A 120 7.47 6.82 10.33
N HIS A 121 6.39 6.76 9.55
CA HIS A 121 6.44 6.20 8.20
C HIS A 121 6.75 7.23 7.12
N CYS A 122 6.18 8.43 7.24
CA CYS A 122 6.26 9.49 6.22
C CYS A 122 7.25 10.61 6.56
N GLY A 123 7.74 10.67 7.80
CA GLY A 123 8.81 11.58 8.25
C GLY A 123 8.35 12.99 8.53
N SER A 124 7.05 13.26 8.37
CA SER A 124 6.45 14.55 8.68
C SER A 124 4.96 14.38 8.98
N ASN A 125 4.40 15.29 9.76
CA ASN A 125 2.97 15.38 10.03
C ASN A 125 2.22 16.18 8.94
N GLN A 126 2.87 16.54 7.83
CA GLN A 126 2.30 17.42 6.80
C GLN A 126 1.55 16.67 5.70
N LYS A 127 1.73 15.36 5.59
CA LYS A 127 1.13 14.52 4.53
C LYS A 127 0.63 13.21 5.10
N ALA A 128 -0.51 12.73 4.62
CA ALA A 128 -1.02 11.39 4.94
C ALA A 128 -0.37 10.32 4.05
N PHE A 129 -0.10 10.65 2.78
CA PHE A 129 0.44 9.72 1.80
C PHE A 129 1.98 9.75 1.74
N CYS A 130 2.61 8.56 1.68
CA CYS A 130 4.03 8.42 1.39
C CYS A 130 4.36 7.06 0.77
N ALA A 131 5.53 6.97 0.13
CA ALA A 131 6.08 5.70 -0.30
C ALA A 131 6.57 4.88 0.90
N TYR A 132 6.45 3.55 0.83
CA TYR A 132 7.01 2.70 1.88
C TYR A 132 8.51 2.96 2.07
N GLY A 133 8.93 3.01 3.33
CA GLY A 133 10.30 3.28 3.72
C GLY A 133 10.68 4.77 3.79
N SER A 134 9.86 5.71 3.33
CA SER A 134 10.20 7.16 3.19
C SER A 134 10.85 7.81 4.41
N ALA A 135 10.54 7.38 5.64
CA ALA A 135 11.15 7.92 6.86
C ALA A 135 11.73 6.87 7.83
N GLN A 136 11.64 5.58 7.48
CA GLN A 136 12.20 4.51 8.31
C GLN A 136 13.74 4.47 8.28
N ASN A 137 14.37 5.30 7.44
CA ASN A 137 15.82 5.48 7.38
C ASN A 137 16.21 6.88 7.88
N ALA A 138 17.12 6.94 8.85
CA ALA A 138 17.72 8.19 9.31
C ALA A 138 18.55 8.88 8.20
N ASP A 139 19.11 8.08 7.28
CA ASP A 139 19.77 8.54 6.06
C ASP A 139 18.79 8.48 4.89
N ASN A 140 18.37 9.67 4.42
CA ASN A 140 17.41 9.82 3.33
C ASN A 140 18.06 10.28 2.02
N THR A 141 19.33 9.91 1.78
CA THR A 141 20.00 10.13 0.50
C THR A 141 19.47 9.17 -0.58
N ARG A 142 19.56 9.58 -1.85
CA ARG A 142 19.14 8.74 -2.98
C ARG A 142 19.98 7.45 -3.05
N GLU A 143 21.28 7.55 -2.77
CA GLU A 143 22.22 6.44 -2.75
C GLU A 143 21.80 5.37 -1.73
N LYS A 144 21.39 5.81 -0.53
CA LYS A 144 20.85 4.92 0.50
C LYS A 144 19.55 4.27 0.05
N ARG A 145 18.63 5.02 -0.58
CA ARG A 145 17.38 4.46 -1.15
C ARG A 145 17.62 3.43 -2.23
N LEU A 146 18.60 3.67 -3.11
CA LEU A 146 19.01 2.70 -4.12
C LEU A 146 19.55 1.43 -3.48
N ALA A 147 20.39 1.55 -2.45
CA ALA A 147 20.93 0.41 -1.73
C ALA A 147 19.84 -0.42 -1.01
N ASP A 148 18.81 0.23 -0.44
CA ASP A 148 17.72 -0.47 0.24
C ASP A 148 16.75 -1.11 -0.75
N CYS A 149 16.43 -0.44 -1.86
CA CYS A 149 15.68 -1.03 -2.97
C CYS A 149 16.38 -2.28 -3.51
N LYS A 150 17.72 -2.28 -3.61
CA LYS A 150 18.53 -3.46 -3.98
C LYS A 150 18.45 -4.62 -2.99
N LYS A 151 18.15 -4.36 -1.71
CA LYS A 151 18.01 -5.40 -0.69
C LYS A 151 16.62 -6.00 -0.66
N SER A 152 15.59 -5.18 -0.92
CA SER A 152 14.22 -5.63 -0.96
C SER A 152 13.38 -4.69 -1.82
N GLY A 153 12.69 -5.26 -2.80
CA GLY A 153 11.84 -4.53 -3.74
C GLY A 153 10.74 -3.71 -3.07
N TYR A 154 10.36 -4.07 -1.84
CA TYR A 154 9.35 -3.36 -1.05
C TYR A 154 9.76 -1.91 -0.74
N TRP A 155 11.06 -1.60 -0.73
CA TRP A 155 11.62 -0.28 -0.47
C TRP A 155 11.76 0.60 -1.71
N CYS A 156 11.53 0.04 -2.91
CA CYS A 156 11.79 0.73 -4.16
C CYS A 156 10.85 1.90 -4.44
N SER A 157 9.64 1.90 -3.89
CA SER A 157 8.74 3.07 -3.98
C SER A 157 9.37 4.33 -3.41
N GLY A 158 10.18 4.22 -2.35
CA GLY A 158 10.89 5.35 -1.74
C GLY A 158 11.93 5.95 -2.67
N LEU A 159 12.66 5.10 -3.41
CA LEU A 159 13.58 5.53 -4.47
C LEU A 159 12.81 6.20 -5.62
N LEU A 160 11.74 5.58 -6.10
CA LEU A 160 10.92 6.14 -7.18
C LEU A 160 10.35 7.50 -6.82
N LEU A 161 9.85 7.68 -5.58
CA LEU A 161 9.34 8.96 -5.14
C LEU A 161 10.42 10.06 -5.19
N MET A 162 11.68 9.76 -4.85
CA MET A 162 12.81 10.70 -5.00
C MET A 162 13.16 10.98 -6.47
N ASP A 163 12.98 9.97 -7.32
CA ASP A 163 13.21 10.06 -8.75
C ASP A 163 11.98 10.56 -9.53
N ASN A 164 11.00 11.18 -8.86
CA ASN A 164 9.75 11.69 -9.46
C ASN A 164 8.99 10.63 -10.27
N PHE A 165 8.99 9.39 -9.79
CA PHE A 165 8.42 8.21 -10.44
C PHE A 165 9.05 7.86 -11.79
N GLU A 166 10.28 8.32 -12.04
CA GLU A 166 11.07 7.93 -13.20
C GLU A 166 11.99 6.76 -12.86
N PHE A 167 11.98 5.72 -13.71
CA PHE A 167 12.96 4.66 -13.60
C PHE A 167 14.29 5.09 -14.23
N LYS A 168 15.19 5.63 -13.41
CA LYS A 168 16.54 6.00 -13.85
C LYS A 168 17.36 4.79 -14.29
N TYR A 169 18.47 5.05 -14.99
CA TYR A 169 19.31 4.02 -15.60
C TYR A 169 19.88 3.00 -14.59
N ASP A 170 20.05 3.40 -13.33
CA ASP A 170 20.62 2.59 -12.25
C ASP A 170 19.56 1.85 -11.42
N TYR A 171 18.28 1.95 -11.82
CA TYR A 171 17.18 1.27 -11.15
C TYR A 171 17.34 -0.26 -11.23
N PRO A 172 17.18 -1.00 -10.11
CA PRO A 172 17.49 -2.42 -10.05
C PRO A 172 16.31 -3.29 -10.56
N TYR A 173 16.08 -3.30 -11.87
CA TYR A 173 14.97 -4.06 -12.50
C TYR A 173 15.01 -5.59 -12.30
N LYS A 174 16.12 -6.15 -11.84
CA LYS A 174 16.34 -7.58 -11.64
C LYS A 174 16.92 -7.79 -10.24
N LEU A 175 16.06 -7.65 -9.23
CA LEU A 175 16.35 -8.12 -7.88
C LEU A 175 16.31 -9.64 -7.82
#